data_AF-A0A2A1ZP55-F1
#
_entry.id   AF-A0A2A1ZP55-F1
#
_cell.length_a   1.000
_cell.length_b   1.000
_cell.length_c   1.000
_cell.angle_alpha   90.00
_cell.angle_beta   90.00
_cell.angle_gamma   90.00
#
_symmetry.space_group_name_H-M   'P 1'
#
loop_
_entity.id
_entity.type
_entity.pdbx_description
1 polymer ?
#
loop_
_entity_poly.entity_id
_entity_poly.type
_entity_poly.pdbx_seq_one_letter_code
_entity_poly.pdbx_strand_id
1 'polypeptide(L)'
;MKKSTFINQLKKKLIELKITDIDEILVEYESHFDYKLGDGYSEEEVCIKLGDPLDLAKQYMDGNEIEKANRKLVTIIGLIFIDIIVVQFFILFFAFVIVLLAFSLSAAAIGFSLFTSINPFGLIPYLPYWCGAVMGISMVSLAVLSIILTYYCNLYLKQIIKKYIRFHKNSINSSVNKPMLPSLPSSPQLSKKHSRRVRFIFQLSLNAFAISFVLGYGICALTAKSFEFWHVFEWFV
;
A
#
# COMPACT_ATOMS: atom_id res chain seq x y z
N MET A 1 -16.20 -2.49 -56.32
CA MET A 1 -15.97 -3.84 -55.75
C MET A 1 -17.23 -4.25 -54.98
N LYS A 2 -17.53 -5.54 -54.88
CA LYS A 2 -18.68 -6.04 -54.08
C LYS A 2 -18.25 -6.31 -52.62
N LYS A 3 -19.21 -6.28 -51.68
CA LYS A 3 -18.96 -6.55 -50.24
C LYS A 3 -18.15 -7.84 -50.03
N SER A 4 -18.57 -8.93 -50.66
CA SER A 4 -17.95 -10.25 -50.52
C SER A 4 -16.50 -10.31 -51.03
N THR A 5 -16.16 -9.55 -52.07
CA THR A 5 -14.79 -9.48 -52.58
C THR A 5 -13.86 -8.70 -51.67
N PHE A 6 -14.34 -7.61 -51.07
CA PHE A 6 -13.57 -6.79 -50.12
C PHE A 6 -13.25 -7.57 -48.84
N ILE A 7 -14.26 -8.22 -48.25
CA ILE A 7 -14.13 -9.03 -47.03
C ILE A 7 -13.17 -10.21 -47.25
N ASN A 8 -13.24 -10.90 -48.40
CA ASN A 8 -12.35 -12.01 -48.70
C ASN A 8 -10.88 -11.58 -48.90
N GLN A 9 -10.64 -10.42 -49.52
CA GLN A 9 -9.30 -9.87 -49.68
C GLN A 9 -8.70 -9.43 -48.33
N LEU A 10 -9.51 -8.78 -47.50
CA LEU A 10 -9.15 -8.40 -46.13
C LEU A 10 -8.80 -9.66 -45.32
N LYS A 11 -9.70 -10.67 -45.29
CA LYS A 11 -9.48 -11.95 -44.60
C LYS A 11 -8.19 -12.65 -45.04
N LYS A 12 -7.96 -12.77 -46.35
CA LYS A 12 -6.78 -13.44 -46.88
C LYS A 12 -5.49 -12.76 -46.41
N LYS A 13 -5.47 -11.43 -46.39
CA LYS A 13 -4.31 -10.67 -45.95
C LYS A 13 -4.14 -10.67 -44.43
N LEU A 14 -5.23 -10.66 -43.66
CA LEU A 14 -5.16 -10.81 -42.20
C LEU A 14 -4.60 -12.19 -41.80
N ILE A 15 -4.95 -13.26 -42.54
CA ILE A 15 -4.37 -14.61 -42.37
C ILE A 15 -2.88 -14.63 -42.75
N GLU A 16 -2.52 -14.02 -43.88
CA GLU A 16 -1.12 -13.89 -44.32
C GLU A 16 -0.25 -13.13 -43.30
N LEU A 17 -0.84 -12.11 -42.66
CA LEU A 17 -0.22 -11.31 -41.60
C LEU A 17 -0.27 -11.94 -40.21
N LYS A 18 -0.82 -13.16 -40.05
CA LYS A 18 -0.94 -13.91 -38.77
C LYS A 18 -1.60 -13.12 -37.63
N ILE A 19 -2.62 -12.32 -37.95
CA ILE A 19 -3.37 -11.57 -36.93
C ILE A 19 -4.26 -12.55 -36.15
N THR A 20 -4.36 -12.39 -34.83
CA THR A 20 -5.12 -13.30 -33.94
C THR A 20 -6.62 -13.03 -33.92
N ASP A 21 -7.03 -11.78 -34.16
CA ASP A 21 -8.41 -11.31 -33.96
C ASP A 21 -9.18 -11.18 -35.28
N ILE A 22 -8.96 -12.12 -36.21
CA ILE A 22 -9.50 -12.06 -37.59
C ILE A 22 -11.02 -12.03 -37.59
N ASP A 23 -11.66 -12.93 -36.85
CA ASP A 23 -13.12 -13.09 -36.90
C ASP A 23 -13.86 -11.87 -36.31
N GLU A 24 -13.30 -11.22 -35.28
CA GLU A 24 -13.87 -10.01 -34.68
C GLU A 24 -13.79 -8.81 -35.63
N ILE A 25 -12.64 -8.61 -36.29
CA ILE A 25 -12.44 -7.57 -37.30
C ILE A 25 -13.41 -7.76 -38.47
N LEU A 26 -13.60 -9.00 -38.94
CA LEU A 26 -14.50 -9.29 -40.05
C LEU A 26 -15.96 -8.96 -39.71
N VAL A 27 -16.42 -9.32 -38.51
CA VAL A 27 -17.79 -9.04 -38.04
C VAL A 27 -18.05 -7.53 -37.93
N GLU A 28 -17.07 -6.75 -37.49
CA GLU A 28 -17.18 -5.29 -37.38
C GLU A 28 -17.33 -4.63 -38.76
N TYR A 29 -16.52 -5.06 -39.75
CA TYR A 29 -16.65 -4.55 -41.12
C TYR A 29 -17.94 -5.01 -41.79
N GLU A 30 -18.38 -6.25 -41.59
CA GLU A 30 -19.67 -6.72 -42.12
C GLU A 30 -20.84 -5.88 -41.59
N SER A 31 -20.82 -5.58 -40.30
CA SER A 31 -21.82 -4.72 -39.64
C SER A 31 -21.80 -3.29 -40.18
N HIS A 32 -20.60 -2.74 -40.45
CA HIS A 32 -20.46 -1.40 -41.05
C HIS A 32 -21.00 -1.35 -42.49
N PHE A 33 -20.79 -2.41 -43.28
CA PHE A 33 -21.39 -2.52 -44.61
C PHE A 33 -22.92 -2.57 -44.54
N ASP A 34 -23.49 -3.35 -43.62
CA ASP A 34 -24.94 -3.48 -43.47
C ASP A 34 -25.60 -2.17 -43.00
N TYR A 35 -24.93 -1.43 -42.12
CA TYR A 35 -25.36 -0.11 -41.69
C TYR A 35 -25.37 0.91 -42.85
N LYS A 36 -24.31 0.93 -43.67
CA LYS A 36 -24.22 1.86 -44.81
C LYS A 36 -25.14 1.51 -45.98
N LEU A 37 -25.44 0.23 -46.18
CA LEU A 37 -26.45 -0.21 -47.14
C LEU A 37 -27.86 0.21 -46.68
N GLY A 38 -28.14 0.17 -45.38
CA GLY A 38 -29.39 0.68 -44.79
C GLY A 38 -29.60 2.18 -44.99
N ASP A 39 -28.51 2.96 -45.01
CA ASP A 39 -28.52 4.41 -45.30
C ASP A 39 -28.71 4.73 -46.81
N GLY A 40 -28.85 3.72 -47.67
CA GLY A 40 -29.08 3.88 -49.11
C GLY A 40 -27.81 4.06 -49.96
N TYR A 41 -26.62 3.84 -49.40
CA TYR A 41 -25.38 3.81 -50.19
C TYR A 41 -25.24 2.51 -50.96
N SER A 42 -24.64 2.56 -52.14
CA SER A 42 -24.32 1.34 -52.90
C SER A 42 -23.08 0.64 -52.36
N GLU A 43 -22.97 -0.69 -52.53
CA GLU A 43 -21.79 -1.46 -52.08
C GLU A 43 -20.47 -0.90 -52.62
N GLU A 44 -20.50 -0.35 -53.83
CA GLU A 44 -19.32 0.19 -54.52
C GLU A 44 -18.83 1.50 -53.89
N GLU A 45 -19.75 2.38 -53.51
CA GLU A 45 -19.45 3.63 -52.80
C GLU A 45 -18.87 3.38 -51.41
N VAL A 46 -19.37 2.35 -50.72
CA VAL A 46 -18.87 1.95 -49.40
C VAL A 46 -17.44 1.45 -49.51
N CYS A 47 -17.11 0.64 -50.53
CA CYS A 47 -15.74 0.19 -50.79
C CYS A 47 -14.78 1.36 -51.08
N ILE A 48 -15.22 2.34 -51.87
CA ILE A 48 -14.39 3.52 -52.20
C ILE A 48 -14.11 4.35 -50.95
N LYS A 49 -15.10 4.50 -50.05
CA LYS A 49 -14.92 5.21 -48.77
C LYS A 49 -14.04 4.46 -47.77
N LEU A 50 -14.08 3.12 -47.78
CA LEU A 50 -13.23 2.28 -46.92
C LEU A 50 -11.77 2.23 -47.39
N GLY A 51 -11.50 2.43 -48.68
CA GLY A 51 -10.15 2.43 -49.24
C GLY A 51 -9.65 1.04 -49.64
N ASP A 52 -8.33 0.86 -49.75
CA ASP A 52 -7.74 -0.41 -50.16
C ASP A 52 -7.72 -1.42 -48.98
N PRO A 53 -8.41 -2.57 -49.07
CA PRO A 53 -8.39 -3.61 -48.03
C PRO A 53 -6.98 -4.11 -47.71
N LEU A 54 -6.04 -3.97 -48.65
CA LEU A 54 -4.64 -4.37 -48.46
C LEU A 54 -3.87 -3.45 -47.51
N ASP A 55 -4.15 -2.15 -47.53
CA ASP A 55 -3.51 -1.18 -46.64
C ASP A 55 -4.23 -1.11 -45.29
N LEU A 56 -5.54 -1.36 -45.29
CA LEU A 56 -6.33 -1.59 -44.08
C LEU A 56 -5.78 -2.76 -43.25
N ALA A 57 -5.50 -3.90 -43.88
CA ALA A 57 -4.89 -5.05 -43.21
C ALA A 57 -3.51 -4.73 -42.59
N LYS A 58 -2.73 -3.82 -43.20
CA LYS A 58 -1.44 -3.37 -42.65
C LYS A 58 -1.61 -2.45 -41.45
N GLN A 59 -2.69 -1.67 -41.35
CA GLN A 59 -2.96 -0.86 -40.16
C GLN A 59 -3.15 -1.73 -38.91
N TYR A 60 -3.63 -2.96 -39.09
CA TYR A 60 -3.69 -3.95 -38.01
C TYR A 60 -2.32 -4.58 -37.65
N MET A 61 -1.26 -4.37 -38.46
CA MET A 61 0.11 -4.68 -38.02
C MET A 61 0.60 -3.74 -36.92
N ASP A 62 0.12 -2.49 -36.84
CA ASP A 62 0.56 -1.54 -35.80
C ASP A 62 0.04 -1.91 -34.40
N GLY A 63 -0.73 -2.99 -34.28
CA GLY A 63 -0.98 -3.72 -33.03
C GLY A 63 0.10 -4.74 -32.68
N ASN A 64 1.30 -4.65 -33.28
CA ASN A 64 2.40 -5.60 -33.25
C ASN A 64 2.67 -6.11 -31.82
N GLU A 65 2.54 -7.42 -31.62
CA GLU A 65 2.96 -8.15 -30.42
C GLU A 65 4.39 -7.75 -29.98
N ILE A 66 5.25 -7.41 -30.94
CA ILE A 66 6.63 -6.94 -30.70
C ILE A 66 6.66 -5.59 -29.98
N GLU A 67 5.80 -4.64 -30.36
CA GLU A 67 5.75 -3.33 -29.72
C GLU A 67 5.14 -3.42 -28.31
N LYS A 68 4.09 -4.23 -28.15
CA LYS A 68 3.53 -4.57 -26.83
C LYS A 68 4.60 -5.25 -25.95
N ALA A 69 5.39 -6.16 -26.50
CA ALA A 69 6.49 -6.81 -25.81
C ALA A 69 7.58 -5.81 -25.39
N ASN A 70 7.98 -4.88 -26.27
CA ASN A 70 8.95 -3.83 -25.95
C ASN A 70 8.45 -2.89 -24.85
N ARG A 71 7.21 -2.41 -24.93
CA ARG A 71 6.60 -1.57 -23.88
C ARG A 71 6.54 -2.31 -22.55
N LYS A 72 6.19 -3.60 -22.56
CA LYS A 72 6.20 -4.46 -21.37
C LYS A 72 7.60 -4.60 -20.78
N LEU A 73 8.62 -4.80 -21.60
CA LEU A 73 10.01 -4.90 -21.15
C LEU A 73 10.48 -3.58 -20.51
N VAL A 74 10.21 -2.44 -21.14
CA VAL A 74 10.53 -1.11 -20.57
C VAL A 74 9.85 -0.91 -19.22
N THR A 75 8.57 -1.27 -19.11
CA THR A 75 7.83 -1.19 -17.85
C THR A 75 8.41 -2.12 -16.78
N ILE A 76 8.81 -3.34 -17.12
CA ILE A 76 9.44 -4.28 -16.17
C ILE A 76 10.79 -3.74 -15.70
N ILE A 77 11.62 -3.22 -16.60
CA ILE A 77 12.92 -2.63 -16.25
C ILE A 77 12.72 -1.44 -15.31
N GLY A 78 11.78 -0.55 -15.62
CA GLY A 78 11.42 0.58 -14.75
C GLY A 78 10.89 0.13 -13.38
N LEU A 79 10.07 -0.93 -13.34
CA LEU A 79 9.56 -1.50 -12.10
C LEU A 79 10.68 -2.08 -11.24
N ILE A 80 11.64 -2.79 -11.82
CA ILE A 80 12.80 -3.36 -11.09
C ILE A 80 13.61 -2.24 -10.41
N PHE A 81 13.82 -1.12 -11.10
CA PHE A 81 14.52 0.02 -10.51
C PHE A 81 13.77 0.61 -9.31
N ILE A 82 12.44 0.74 -9.42
CA ILE A 82 11.58 1.20 -8.32
C ILE A 82 11.54 0.16 -7.19
N ASP A 83 11.51 -1.14 -7.51
CA ASP A 83 11.45 -2.24 -6.55
C ASP A 83 12.63 -2.19 -5.57
N ILE A 84 13.84 -1.82 -6.02
CA ILE A 84 15.01 -1.69 -5.13
C ILE A 84 14.75 -0.69 -4.01
N ILE A 85 14.22 0.49 -4.35
CA ILE A 85 13.94 1.56 -3.38
C ILE A 85 12.77 1.17 -2.47
N VAL A 86 11.72 0.59 -3.05
CA VAL A 86 10.50 0.22 -2.32
C VAL A 86 10.75 -0.94 -1.36
N VAL A 87 11.53 -1.95 -1.77
CA VAL A 87 11.92 -3.08 -0.92
C VAL A 87 12.74 -2.57 0.27
N GLN A 88 13.71 -1.68 0.04
CA GLN A 88 14.48 -1.08 1.12
C GLN A 88 13.59 -0.32 2.11
N PHE A 89 12.63 0.45 1.61
CA PHE A 89 11.63 1.12 2.45
C PHE A 89 10.79 0.13 3.26
N PHE A 90 10.36 -0.99 2.67
CA PHE A 90 9.60 -2.01 3.38
C PHE A 90 10.42 -2.73 4.45
N ILE A 91 11.69 -3.03 4.20
CA ILE A 91 12.61 -3.61 5.18
C ILE A 91 12.78 -2.64 6.36
N LEU A 92 13.06 -1.37 6.08
CA LEU A 92 13.19 -0.34 7.11
C LEU A 92 11.90 -0.21 7.94
N PHE A 93 10.74 -0.15 7.28
CA PHE A 93 9.48 0.03 7.97
C PHE A 93 9.09 -1.20 8.79
N PHE A 94 9.42 -2.41 8.33
CA PHE A 94 9.26 -3.64 9.10
C PHE A 94 10.19 -3.66 10.34
N ALA A 95 11.46 -3.28 10.18
CA ALA A 95 12.39 -3.15 11.30
C ALA A 95 11.89 -2.13 12.33
N PHE A 96 11.35 -1.00 11.88
CA PHE A 96 10.72 0.00 12.76
C PHE A 96 9.56 -0.58 13.57
N VAL A 97 8.70 -1.42 12.98
CA VAL A 97 7.61 -2.10 13.70
C VAL A 97 8.16 -3.05 14.78
N ILE A 98 9.25 -3.77 14.49
CA ILE A 98 9.91 -4.65 15.49
C ILE A 98 10.47 -3.83 16.65
N VAL A 99 11.14 -2.71 16.35
CA VAL A 99 11.70 -1.83 17.38
C VAL A 99 10.61 -1.25 18.28
N LEU A 100 9.48 -0.81 17.71
CA LEU A 100 8.34 -0.32 18.50
C LEU A 100 7.73 -1.42 19.39
N LEU A 101 7.71 -2.67 18.91
CA LEU A 101 7.24 -3.79 19.71
C LEU A 101 8.18 -4.07 20.88
N ALA A 102 9.50 -4.12 20.64
CA ALA A 102 10.51 -4.28 21.67
C ALA A 102 10.45 -3.15 22.69
N PHE A 103 10.36 -1.89 22.24
CA PHE A 103 10.19 -0.72 23.10
C PHE A 103 8.95 -0.85 23.99
N SER A 104 7.82 -1.33 23.45
CA SER A 104 6.61 -1.52 24.26
C SER A 104 6.77 -2.56 25.37
N LEU A 105 7.49 -3.66 25.08
CA LEU A 105 7.77 -4.72 26.06
C LEU A 105 8.73 -4.22 27.14
N SER A 106 9.77 -3.48 26.75
CA SER A 106 10.71 -2.86 27.69
C SER A 106 10.01 -1.85 28.59
N ALA A 107 9.17 -0.97 28.03
CA ALA A 107 8.39 -0.01 28.82
C ALA A 107 7.42 -0.70 29.80
N ALA A 108 6.78 -1.79 29.38
CA ALA A 108 5.92 -2.58 30.27
C ALA A 108 6.72 -3.23 31.41
N ALA A 109 7.89 -3.80 31.11
CA ALA A 109 8.77 -4.42 32.10
C ALA A 109 9.28 -3.40 33.13
N ILE A 110 9.73 -2.22 32.67
CA ILE A 110 10.16 -1.12 33.55
C ILE A 110 8.97 -0.65 34.40
N GLY A 111 7.81 -0.45 33.79
CA GLY A 111 6.61 -0.01 34.52
C GLY A 111 6.17 -0.99 35.60
N PHE A 112 6.21 -2.30 35.32
CA PHE A 112 5.92 -3.34 36.29
C PHE A 112 6.96 -3.41 37.41
N SER A 113 8.25 -3.30 37.07
CA SER A 113 9.35 -3.30 38.03
C SER A 113 9.25 -2.11 39.00
N LEU A 114 8.97 -0.91 38.49
CA LEU A 114 8.77 0.29 39.30
C LEU A 114 7.54 0.19 40.22
N PHE A 115 6.46 -0.43 39.76
CA PHE A 115 5.24 -0.60 40.54
C PHE A 115 5.39 -1.61 41.69
N THR A 116 6.14 -2.70 41.45
CA THR A 116 6.34 -3.79 42.42
C THR A 116 7.59 -3.63 43.27
N SER A 117 8.47 -2.67 42.93
CA SER A 117 9.81 -2.51 43.52
C SER A 117 10.71 -3.74 43.37
N ILE A 118 10.38 -4.65 42.45
CA ILE A 118 11.21 -5.82 42.12
C ILE A 118 12.25 -5.39 41.12
N ASN A 119 13.53 -5.39 41.52
CA ASN A 119 14.65 -5.01 40.66
C ASN A 119 15.59 -6.21 40.43
N PRO A 120 15.25 -7.12 39.50
CA PRO A 120 15.92 -8.41 39.38
C PRO A 120 17.39 -8.30 38.91
N PHE A 121 17.76 -7.20 38.26
CA PHE A 121 19.09 -6.99 37.69
C PHE A 121 19.83 -5.76 38.27
N GLY A 122 19.28 -5.11 39.31
CA GLY A 122 19.86 -3.89 39.87
C GLY A 122 19.92 -2.70 38.90
N LEU A 123 19.18 -2.75 37.78
CA LEU A 123 19.26 -1.77 36.70
C LEU A 123 18.61 -0.43 37.07
N ILE A 124 17.64 -0.45 37.96
CA ILE A 124 16.89 0.74 38.38
C ILE A 124 17.57 1.34 39.61
N PRO A 125 17.98 2.63 39.59
CA PRO A 125 18.54 3.29 40.76
C PRO A 125 17.49 3.41 41.87
N TYR A 126 17.94 3.67 43.10
CA TYR A 126 17.01 3.78 44.22
C TYR A 126 15.94 4.85 43.96
N LEU A 127 14.68 4.47 44.15
CA LEU A 127 13.55 5.38 44.01
C LEU A 127 12.53 5.06 45.12
N PRO A 128 12.08 6.07 45.89
CA PRO A 128 11.04 5.87 46.90
C PRO A 128 9.78 5.25 46.29
N TYR A 129 9.12 4.36 47.04
CA TYR A 129 7.99 3.55 46.54
C TYR A 129 6.91 4.39 45.85
N TRP A 130 6.44 5.47 46.48
CA TRP A 130 5.37 6.32 45.92
C TRP A 130 5.76 7.00 44.61
N CYS A 131 7.04 7.38 44.48
CA CYS A 131 7.59 7.92 43.25
C CYS A 131 7.63 6.83 42.15
N GLY A 132 8.13 5.65 42.50
CA GLY A 132 8.21 4.49 41.61
C GLY A 132 6.83 4.02 41.16
N ALA A 133 5.85 3.92 42.04
CA ALA A 133 4.50 3.47 41.71
C ALA A 133 3.84 4.38 40.65
N VAL A 134 3.91 5.70 40.82
CA VAL A 134 3.30 6.66 39.89
C VAL A 134 4.05 6.70 38.55
N MET A 135 5.39 6.67 38.60
CA MET A 135 6.21 6.56 37.38
C MET A 135 5.98 5.22 36.66
N GLY A 136 5.75 4.14 37.40
CA GLY A 136 5.42 2.82 36.87
C GLY A 136 4.11 2.82 36.09
N ILE A 137 3.07 3.46 36.63
CA ILE A 137 1.78 3.66 35.93
C ILE A 137 1.99 4.44 34.62
N SER A 138 2.86 5.45 34.63
CA SER A 138 3.20 6.19 33.41
C SER A 138 3.86 5.29 32.36
N MET A 139 4.83 4.47 32.76
CA MET A 139 5.53 3.56 31.84
C MET A 139 4.61 2.46 31.30
N VAL A 140 3.70 1.91 32.12
CA VAL A 140 2.67 0.97 31.64
C VAL A 140 1.72 1.65 30.65
N SER A 141 1.29 2.88 30.93
CA SER A 141 0.43 3.64 30.02
C SER A 141 1.13 3.91 28.69
N LEU A 142 2.42 4.24 28.72
CA LEU A 142 3.27 4.41 27.53
C LEU A 142 3.43 3.10 26.75
N ALA A 143 3.58 1.97 27.43
CA ALA A 143 3.64 0.66 26.79
C ALA A 143 2.35 0.35 26.01
N VAL A 144 1.18 0.63 26.61
CA VAL A 144 -0.12 0.45 25.94
C VAL A 144 -0.24 1.36 24.70
N LEU A 145 0.18 2.63 24.81
CA LEU A 145 0.23 3.55 23.67
C LEU A 145 1.11 3.02 22.54
N SER A 146 2.30 2.52 22.89
CA SER A 146 3.24 1.96 21.92
C SER A 146 2.68 0.70 21.26
N ILE A 147 2.00 -0.19 21.99
CA ILE A 147 1.34 -1.38 21.41
C ILE A 147 0.29 -0.97 20.38
N ILE A 148 -0.52 0.04 20.70
CA ILE A 148 -1.54 0.55 19.77
C ILE A 148 -0.87 1.14 18.53
N LEU A 149 0.22 1.89 18.69
CA LEU A 149 0.99 2.45 17.59
C LEU A 149 1.56 1.34 16.69
N THR A 150 2.22 0.33 17.28
CA THR A 150 2.75 -0.85 16.57
C THR A 150 1.65 -1.56 15.78
N TYR A 151 0.47 -1.73 16.38
CA TYR A 151 -0.69 -2.32 15.71
C TYR A 151 -1.09 -1.53 14.46
N TYR A 152 -1.21 -0.21 14.55
CA TYR A 152 -1.53 0.63 13.40
C TYR A 152 -0.43 0.60 12.34
N CYS A 153 0.85 0.70 12.72
CA CYS A 153 1.97 0.61 11.78
C CYS A 153 1.95 -0.71 11.00
N ASN A 154 1.67 -1.84 11.65
CA ASN A 154 1.56 -3.14 10.97
C ASN A 154 0.37 -3.21 10.00
N LEU A 155 -0.78 -2.61 10.36
CA LEU A 155 -1.92 -2.53 9.45
C LEU A 155 -1.60 -1.69 8.21
N TYR A 156 -0.94 -0.55 8.39
CA TYR A 156 -0.51 0.31 7.29
C TYR A 156 0.54 -0.37 6.41
N LEU A 157 1.52 -1.05 7.00
CA LEU A 157 2.50 -1.85 6.27
C LEU A 157 1.81 -2.85 5.33
N LYS A 158 0.87 -3.64 5.86
CA LYS A 158 0.08 -4.61 5.07
C LYS A 158 -0.72 -3.92 3.97
N GLN A 159 -1.31 -2.76 4.22
CA GLN A 159 -2.11 -2.02 3.23
C GLN A 159 -1.24 -1.48 2.09
N ILE A 160 -0.09 -0.88 2.42
CA ILE A 160 0.83 -0.33 1.42
C ILE A 160 1.43 -1.44 0.57
N ILE A 161 1.83 -2.57 1.16
CA ILE A 161 2.31 -3.75 0.41
C ILE A 161 1.24 -4.23 -0.58
N LYS A 162 -0.02 -4.39 -0.15
CA LYS A 162 -1.12 -4.80 -1.04
C LYS A 162 -1.34 -3.81 -2.18
N LYS A 163 -1.30 -2.52 -1.88
CA LYS A 163 -1.43 -1.44 -2.88
C LYS A 163 -0.26 -1.49 -3.86
N TYR A 164 0.96 -1.72 -3.38
CA TYR A 164 2.16 -1.83 -4.20
C TYR A 164 2.10 -3.03 -5.15
N ILE A 165 1.75 -4.21 -4.64
CA ILE A 165 1.57 -5.41 -5.47
C ILE A 165 0.53 -5.18 -6.56
N ARG A 166 -0.58 -4.48 -6.24
CA ARG A 166 -1.60 -4.16 -7.24
C ARG A 166 -1.14 -3.10 -8.24
N PHE A 167 -0.38 -2.10 -7.80
CA PHE A 167 0.26 -1.13 -8.68
C PHE A 167 1.17 -1.84 -9.68
N HIS A 168 2.05 -2.74 -9.20
CA HIS A 168 2.94 -3.53 -10.05
C HIS A 168 2.16 -4.33 -11.11
N LYS A 169 1.09 -5.04 -10.70
CA LYS A 169 0.21 -5.76 -11.63
C LYS A 169 -0.48 -4.84 -12.65
N ASN A 170 -0.98 -3.70 -12.21
CA ASN A 170 -1.67 -2.75 -13.07
C ASN A 170 -0.72 -2.07 -14.08
N SER A 171 0.51 -1.77 -13.69
CA SER A 171 1.54 -1.23 -14.61
C SER A 171 1.87 -2.22 -15.71
N ILE A 172 2.02 -3.51 -15.38
CA ILE A 172 2.23 -4.57 -16.37
C ILE A 172 1.00 -4.73 -17.26
N ASN A 173 -0.21 -4.78 -16.70
CA ASN A 173 -1.44 -4.90 -17.49
C ASN A 173 -1.64 -3.72 -18.45
N SER A 174 -1.34 -2.50 -18.01
CA SER A 174 -1.40 -1.29 -18.85
C SER A 174 -0.44 -1.36 -20.03
N SER A 175 0.77 -1.92 -19.86
CA SER A 175 1.72 -2.10 -20.98
C SER A 175 1.27 -3.09 -22.06
N VAL A 176 0.32 -3.99 -21.72
CA VAL A 176 -0.19 -5.05 -22.61
C VAL A 176 -1.66 -4.78 -23.00
N ASN A 177 -2.20 -3.60 -22.71
CA ASN A 177 -3.61 -3.24 -22.94
C ASN A 177 -4.61 -4.25 -22.32
N LYS A 178 -4.26 -4.85 -21.18
CA LYS A 178 -5.15 -5.74 -20.43
C LYS A 178 -5.98 -4.95 -19.43
N PRO A 179 -7.20 -5.42 -19.07
CA PRO A 179 -8.04 -4.76 -18.08
C PRO A 179 -7.31 -4.59 -16.75
N MET A 180 -7.45 -3.39 -16.18
CA MET A 180 -6.80 -3.00 -14.92
C MET A 180 -7.69 -3.32 -13.73
N LEU A 181 -7.08 -3.70 -12.61
CA LEU A 181 -7.81 -3.92 -11.37
C LEU A 181 -8.13 -2.57 -10.70
N PRO A 182 -9.30 -2.44 -10.02
CA PRO A 182 -9.67 -1.20 -9.34
C PRO A 182 -8.70 -0.87 -8.21
N SER A 183 -8.47 0.44 -7.99
CA SER A 183 -7.57 0.95 -6.98
C SER A 183 -8.01 0.57 -5.56
N LEU A 184 -7.05 0.18 -4.72
CA LEU A 184 -7.30 -0.08 -3.30
C LEU A 184 -7.25 1.22 -2.49
N PRO A 185 -8.02 1.35 -1.40
CA PRO A 185 -7.96 2.49 -0.51
C PRO A 185 -6.56 2.63 0.11
N SER A 186 -6.11 3.86 0.37
CA SER A 186 -4.81 4.13 1.00
C SER A 186 -4.78 3.75 2.49
N SER A 187 -5.94 3.79 3.17
CA SER A 187 -6.07 3.46 4.58
C SER A 187 -6.61 2.04 4.79
N PRO A 188 -6.11 1.29 5.79
CA PRO A 188 -6.69 -0.01 6.15
C PRO A 188 -8.14 0.18 6.64
N GLN A 189 -9.06 -0.63 6.12
CA GLN A 189 -10.46 -0.58 6.51
C GLN A 189 -10.69 -1.47 7.75
N LEU A 190 -10.86 -0.82 8.91
CA LEU A 190 -11.23 -1.47 10.16
C LEU A 190 -12.74 -1.40 10.38
N SER A 191 -13.30 -2.38 11.07
CA SER A 191 -14.69 -2.31 11.54
C SER A 191 -14.89 -1.09 12.44
N LYS A 192 -16.01 -0.36 12.25
CA LYS A 192 -16.34 0.84 13.03
C LYS A 192 -16.32 0.57 14.54
N LYS A 193 -16.80 -0.59 14.98
CA LYS A 193 -16.81 -0.99 16.40
C LYS A 193 -15.39 -1.14 16.96
N HIS A 194 -14.50 -1.78 16.20
CA HIS A 194 -13.12 -1.99 16.59
C HIS A 194 -12.33 -0.68 16.65
N SER A 195 -12.46 0.15 15.62
CA SER A 195 -11.79 1.46 15.56
C SER A 195 -12.19 2.38 16.73
N ARG A 196 -13.47 2.39 17.12
CA ARG A 196 -13.93 3.15 18.29
C ARG A 196 -13.28 2.66 19.59
N ARG A 197 -13.20 1.34 19.79
CA ARG A 197 -12.56 0.75 20.98
C ARG A 197 -11.07 1.11 21.05
N VAL A 198 -10.33 0.93 19.95
CA VAL A 198 -8.90 1.27 19.91
C VAL A 198 -8.67 2.76 20.16
N ARG A 199 -9.49 3.64 19.57
CA ARG A 199 -9.40 5.09 19.81
C ARG A 199 -9.69 5.46 21.27
N PHE A 200 -10.69 4.84 21.89
CA PHE A 200 -10.99 5.05 23.29
C PHE A 200 -9.82 4.64 24.19
N ILE A 201 -9.27 3.44 23.99
CA ILE A 201 -8.10 2.96 24.74
C ILE A 201 -6.91 3.89 24.52
N PHE A 202 -6.65 4.30 23.28
CA PHE A 202 -5.57 5.25 22.97
C PHE A 202 -5.72 6.56 23.74
N GLN A 203 -6.91 7.17 23.71
CA GLN A 203 -7.17 8.42 24.43
C GLN A 203 -7.07 8.26 25.94
N LEU A 204 -7.58 7.14 26.48
CA LEU A 204 -7.48 6.82 27.90
C LEU A 204 -6.01 6.66 28.32
N SER A 205 -5.23 5.85 27.60
CA SER A 205 -3.81 5.64 27.88
C SER A 205 -2.99 6.91 27.70
N LEU A 206 -3.34 7.78 26.74
CA LEU A 206 -2.67 9.06 26.53
C LEU A 206 -2.88 9.99 27.72
N ASN A 207 -4.12 10.12 28.18
CA ASN A 207 -4.44 10.94 29.35
C ASN A 207 -3.82 10.34 30.62
N ALA A 208 -3.89 9.03 30.80
CA ALA A 208 -3.27 8.34 31.94
C ALA A 208 -1.76 8.56 31.97
N PHE A 209 -1.08 8.45 30.82
CA PHE A 209 0.35 8.73 30.70
C PHE A 209 0.67 10.18 31.07
N ALA A 210 -0.01 11.15 30.45
CA ALA A 210 0.26 12.57 30.69
C ALA A 210 0.07 12.96 32.17
N ILE A 211 -1.03 12.52 32.79
CA ILE A 211 -1.32 12.83 34.19
C ILE A 211 -0.31 12.15 35.12
N SER A 212 -0.09 10.84 34.96
CA SER A 212 0.83 10.10 35.83
C SER A 212 2.28 10.52 35.67
N PHE A 213 2.71 10.91 34.48
CA PHE A 213 4.08 11.41 34.25
C PHE A 213 4.32 12.73 34.99
N VAL A 214 3.40 13.70 34.87
CA VAL A 214 3.50 14.99 35.56
C VAL A 214 3.41 14.82 37.07
N LEU A 215 2.46 14.00 37.55
CA LEU A 215 2.33 13.71 38.98
C LEU A 215 3.56 12.96 39.53
N GLY A 216 4.08 11.99 38.79
CA GLY A 216 5.26 11.23 39.18
C GLY A 216 6.46 12.14 39.36
N TYR A 217 6.72 13.01 38.38
CA TYR A 217 7.77 14.03 38.50
C TYR A 217 7.55 14.95 39.71
N GLY A 218 6.32 15.46 39.90
CA GLY A 218 5.99 16.33 41.02
C GLY A 218 6.20 15.65 42.38
N ILE A 219 5.80 14.39 42.53
CA ILE A 219 6.00 13.60 43.75
C ILE A 219 7.49 13.36 44.01
N CYS A 220 8.27 13.03 42.97
CA CYS A 220 9.73 12.92 43.09
C CYS A 220 10.36 14.23 43.59
N ALA A 221 10.00 15.36 42.97
CA ALA A 221 10.55 16.66 43.31
C ALA A 221 10.18 17.09 44.74
N LEU A 222 8.93 16.86 45.16
CA LEU A 222 8.47 17.16 46.52
C LEU A 222 9.15 16.26 47.57
N THR A 223 9.33 14.98 47.25
CA THR A 223 9.99 14.02 48.16
C THR A 223 11.46 14.35 48.35
N ALA A 224 12.15 14.75 47.27
CA ALA A 224 13.54 15.17 47.31
C ALA A 224 13.74 16.62 47.81
N LYS A 225 12.67 17.41 47.93
CA LYS A 225 12.71 18.86 48.17
C LYS A 225 13.61 19.62 47.17
N SER A 226 13.74 19.08 45.96
CA SER A 226 14.57 19.61 44.88
C SER A 226 13.98 19.20 43.53
N PHE A 227 14.09 20.07 42.52
CA PHE A 227 13.72 19.73 41.14
C PHE A 227 14.66 18.67 40.53
N GLU A 228 15.90 18.62 41.01
CA GLU A 228 16.92 17.67 40.58
C GLU A 228 16.98 16.48 41.54
N PHE A 229 15.83 15.80 41.71
CA PHE A 229 15.68 14.72 42.68
C PHE A 229 16.66 13.55 42.45
N TRP A 230 17.16 13.38 41.22
CA TRP A 230 18.15 12.36 40.88
C TRP A 230 19.50 12.56 41.56
N HIS A 231 19.89 13.80 41.88
CA HIS A 231 21.09 14.06 42.70
C HIS A 231 20.85 13.73 44.17
N VAL A 232 19.64 13.97 44.68
CA VAL A 232 19.26 13.67 46.08
C VAL A 232 19.12 12.16 46.30
N PHE A 233 18.67 11.43 45.27
CA PHE A 233 18.55 9.97 45.30
C PHE A 233 19.83 9.24 44.87
N GLU A 234 20.94 9.96 44.67
CA GLU A 234 22.26 9.39 44.35
C GLU A 234 22.26 8.50 43.09
N TRP A 235 21.53 8.91 42.05
CA TRP A 235 21.45 8.15 40.80
C TRP A 235 22.75 8.13 39.99
N PHE A 236 23.59 9.13 40.21
CA PHE A 236 24.87 9.31 39.53
C PHE A 236 25.95 9.42 40.60
N VAL A 237 26.86 8.44 40.62
CA VAL A 237 28.11 8.47 41.38
C VAL A 237 29.23 8.93 40.46
#